data_AF-A0A958VM04-F1
#
_entry.id   AF-A0A958VM04-F1
#
_cell.length_a   1.000
_cell.length_b   1.000
_cell.length_c   1.000
_cell.angle_alpha   90.00
_cell.angle_beta   90.00
_cell.angle_gamma   90.00
#
_symmetry.space_group_name_H-M   'P 1'
#
loop_
_entity.id
_entity.type
_entity.pdbx_description
1 polymer ?
#
loop_
_entity_poly.entity_id
_entity_poly.type
_entity_poly.pdbx_seq_one_letter_code
_entity_poly.pdbx_strand_id
1 'polypeptide(L)' 'NANNGLAVVPVIDGAIVGSFYMIPPQQVLDISARKRVMFSEHCGRILVDEALAKEEAQKLESILQHK' A
#
# COMPACT_ATOMS: atom_id res chain seq x y z
N ASN A 1 4.59 6.46 13.82
CA ASN A 1 3.44 6.57 12.90
C ASN A 1 3.83 7.53 11.79
N ALA A 2 3.77 7.13 10.52
CA ALA A 2 4.14 8.00 9.40
C ALA A 2 3.00 9.01 9.16
N ASN A 3 3.26 10.29 9.44
CA ASN A 3 2.30 11.40 9.59
C ASN A 3 1.46 11.79 8.35
N ASN A 4 1.43 10.99 7.27
CA ASN A 4 0.75 11.32 6.01
C ASN A 4 -0.71 10.83 5.91
N GLY A 5 -1.29 10.24 6.95
CA GLY A 5 -2.71 9.80 6.93
C GLY A 5 -3.06 8.69 5.93
N LEU A 6 -2.06 8.12 5.24
CA LEU A 6 -2.25 7.03 4.28
C LEU A 6 -2.27 5.67 5.01
N ALA A 7 -3.42 4.99 4.93
CA ALA A 7 -3.60 3.64 5.48
C ALA A 7 -3.15 2.54 4.50
N VAL A 8 -3.35 2.77 3.20
CA VAL A 8 -3.01 1.86 2.11
C VAL A 8 -1.92 2.52 1.27
N VAL A 9 -0.83 1.80 1.04
CA VAL A 9 0.34 2.30 0.31
C VAL A 9 0.80 1.29 -0.73
N PRO A 10 1.06 1.73 -1.98
CA PRO A 10 1.59 0.86 -3.00
C PRO A 10 3.08 0.57 -2.79
N VAL A 11 3.51 -0.59 -3.26
CA VAL A 11 4.94 -0.92 -3.41
C VAL A 11 5.38 -0.53 -4.82
N ILE A 12 6.38 0.34 -4.94
CA ILE A 12 6.92 0.82 -6.21
C ILE A 12 8.42 0.52 -6.26
N ASP A 13 8.88 -0.13 -7.33
CA ASP A 13 10.29 -0.49 -7.53
C ASP A 13 10.90 -1.28 -6.34
N GLY A 14 10.06 -2.09 -5.68
CA GLY A 14 10.46 -2.85 -4.50
C GLY A 14 10.61 -2.02 -3.21
N ALA A 15 10.13 -0.77 -3.19
CA ALA A 15 10.15 0.09 -2.02
C ALA A 15 8.74 0.56 -1.59
N ILE A 16 8.59 0.84 -0.29
CA ILE A 16 7.35 1.39 0.27
C ILE A 16 7.30 2.91 0.03
N VAL A 17 6.26 3.38 -0.66
CA VAL A 17 6.05 4.82 -0.85
C VAL A 17 5.85 5.51 0.51
N GLY A 18 6.64 6.55 0.78
CA GLY A 18 6.57 7.33 2.01
C GLY A 18 7.42 6.82 3.18
N SER A 19 8.05 5.64 3.08
CA SER A 19 9.09 5.21 4.03
C SER A 19 10.37 4.71 3.36
N PHE A 20 10.37 4.57 2.03
CA PHE A 20 11.53 4.17 1.21
C PHE A 20 12.21 2.88 1.70
N TYR A 21 11.47 2.06 2.43
CA TYR A 21 11.95 0.80 2.95
C TYR A 21 11.95 -0.24 1.82
N MET A 22 13.06 -0.94 1.65
CA MET A 22 13.24 -1.93 0.59
C MET A 22 12.64 -3.27 1.01
N ILE A 23 11.73 -3.78 0.19
CA ILE A 23 11.05 -5.05 0.39
C ILE A 23 11.80 -6.14 -0.36
N PRO A 24 12.04 -7.32 0.26
CA PRO A 24 12.58 -8.48 -0.43
C PRO A 24 11.83 -8.82 -1.73
N PRO A 25 12.53 -9.18 -2.82
CA PRO A 25 11.91 -9.37 -4.14
C PRO A 25 10.83 -10.46 -4.14
N GLN A 26 10.97 -11.50 -3.32
CA GLN A 26 9.93 -12.54 -3.15
C GLN A 26 8.61 -11.95 -2.66
N GLN A 27 8.66 -11.00 -1.73
CA GLN A 27 7.47 -10.36 -1.17
C GLN A 27 6.84 -9.40 -2.19
N VAL A 28 7.65 -8.67 -2.94
CA VAL A 28 7.18 -7.79 -4.04
C VAL A 28 6.43 -8.61 -5.10
N LEU A 29 6.96 -9.78 -5.47
CA LEU A 29 6.29 -10.70 -6.41
C LEU A 29 4.96 -11.21 -5.87
N ASP A 30 4.89 -11.55 -4.58
CA ASP A 30 3.65 -11.97 -3.93
C ASP A 30 2.56 -10.88 -3.96
N ILE A 31 2.97 -9.63 -3.70
CA ILE A 31 2.08 -8.46 -3.71
C ILE A 31 1.63 -8.15 -5.14
N SER A 32 2.57 -8.14 -6.10
CA SER A 32 2.29 -7.88 -7.52
C SER A 32 1.39 -8.96 -8.14
N ALA A 33 1.59 -10.22 -7.77
CA ALA A 33 0.72 -11.33 -8.16
C ALA A 33 -0.62 -11.35 -7.42
N ARG A 34 -0.91 -10.35 -6.57
CA ARG A 34 -2.13 -10.23 -5.75
C ARG A 34 -2.43 -11.49 -4.93
N LYS A 35 -1.39 -12.24 -4.55
CA LYS A 35 -1.54 -13.50 -3.79
C LYS A 35 -1.79 -13.26 -2.31
N ARG A 36 -1.23 -12.17 -1.78
CA ARG A 36 -1.38 -11.78 -0.37
C ARG A 36 -1.29 -10.28 -0.19
N VAL A 37 -2.06 -9.78 0.77
CA VAL A 37 -1.91 -8.44 1.32
C VAL A 37 -0.88 -8.49 2.44
N MET A 38 0.06 -7.55 2.45
CA MET A 38 1.14 -7.51 3.44
C MET A 38 1.02 -6.28 4.33
N PHE A 39 1.42 -6.40 5.59
CA PHE A 39 1.48 -5.28 6.53
C PHE A 39 2.93 -4.92 6.77
N SER A 40 3.27 -3.64 6.70
CA SER A 40 4.61 -3.15 7.04
C SER A 40 4.70 -2.92 8.55
N GLU A 41 5.57 -3.63 9.26
CA GLU A 41 5.85 -3.36 10.67
C GLU A 41 6.58 -2.03 10.88
N HIS A 42 7.33 -1.58 9.86
CA HIS A 42 8.03 -0.30 9.90
C HIS A 42 7.08 0.90 9.82
N CYS A 43 6.00 0.77 9.05
CA CYS A 43 5.11 1.88 8.74
C CYS A 43 3.71 1.73 9.36
N GLY A 44 3.32 0.51 9.77
CA GLY A 44 1.96 0.16 10.17
C GLY A 44 0.95 0.21 9.02
N ARG A 45 1.42 0.21 7.77
CA ARG A 45 0.59 0.41 6.57
C ARG A 45 0.34 -0.88 5.82
N ILE A 46 -0.78 -0.92 5.12
CA ILE A 46 -1.16 -2.02 4.23
C ILE A 46 -0.44 -1.83 2.90
N LEU A 47 0.35 -2.82 2.52
CA LEU A 47 1.12 -2.87 1.29
C LEU A 47 0.35 -3.65 0.24
N VAL A 48 0.09 -2.99 -0.88
CA VAL A 48 -0.66 -3.53 -2.00
C VAL A 48 0.01 -3.18 -3.33
N ASP A 49 -0.48 -3.80 -4.39
CA ASP A 49 -0.18 -3.41 -5.77
C ASP A 49 -0.64 -1.97 -6.08
N GLU A 50 0.02 -1.33 -7.04
CA GLU A 50 -0.25 0.08 -7.40
C GLU A 50 -1.68 0.28 -7.93
N ALA A 51 -2.14 -0.61 -8.81
CA ALA A 51 -3.49 -0.49 -9.35
C ALA A 51 -4.53 -0.65 -8.24
N LEU A 52 -4.34 -1.62 -7.34
CA LEU A 52 -5.25 -1.82 -6.21
C LEU A 52 -5.24 -0.62 -5.24
N ALA A 53 -4.07 -0.02 -4.97
CA ALA A 53 -4.00 1.18 -4.13
C ALA A 53 -4.83 2.34 -4.70
N LYS A 54 -4.78 2.55 -6.02
CA LYS A 54 -5.56 3.59 -6.70
C LYS A 54 -7.06 3.30 -6.66
N GLU A 55 -7.46 2.05 -6.91
CA GLU A 55 -8.86 1.61 -6.85
C GLU A 55 -9.46 1.83 -5.44
N GLU A 56 -8.73 1.44 -4.40
CA GLU A 56 -9.20 1.57 -3.02
C GLU A 56 -9.20 3.03 -2.53
N ALA A 57 -8.22 3.83 -2.96
CA ALA A 57 -8.22 5.28 -2.68
C ALA A 57 -9.47 5.96 -3.25
N GLN A 58 -9.82 5.68 -4.52
CA GLN A 58 -11.01 6.24 -5.16
C GLN A 58 -12.32 5.78 -4.52
N LYS A 59 -12.42 4.50 -4.14
CA LYS A 59 -13.58 3.98 -3.40
C LYS A 59 -13.72 4.68 -2.05
N LEU A 60 -12.62 4.87 -1.33
CA LEU A 60 -12.63 5.52 -0.02
C LEU A 60 -13.06 6.99 -0.14
N GLU A 61 -12.58 7.72 -1.15
CA GLU A 61 -13.01 9.09 -1.45
C GLU A 61 -14.51 9.16 -1.73
N SER A 62 -15.04 8.21 -2.52
CA SER A 62 -16.48 8.15 -2.84
C SER A 62 -17.34 7.91 -1.59
N ILE A 63 -16.85 7.10 -0.65
CA ILE A 63 -17.53 6.84 0.63
C ILE A 63 -17.47 8.07 1.54
N LEU A 64 -16.32 8.75 1.60
CA LEU A 64 -16.15 9.96 2.42
C LEU A 64 -16.99 11.14 1.91
N GLN A 65 -17.18 11.28 0.60
CA GLN A 65 -18.01 12.35 0.02
C GLN A 65 -19.51 12.17 0.25
N HIS A 66 -19.94 10.98 0.70
CA HIS A 66 -21.34 10.68 0.97
C HIS A 66 -21.72 10.82 2.47
N LYS A 67 -20.89 11.53 3.24
CA LYS A 67 -21.07 11.81 4.66
C LYS A 67 -21.04 13.31 4.92
#